data_AF-L0WAB0-F1
#
_entry.id   AF-L0WAB0-F1
#
_cell.length_a   1.000
_cell.length_b   1.000
_cell.length_c   1.000
_cell.angle_alpha   90.00
_cell.angle_beta   90.00
_cell.angle_gamma   90.00
#
_symmetry.space_group_name_H-M   'P 1'
#
loop_
_entity.id
_entity.type
_entity.pdbx_description
1 polymer ?
#
loop_
_entity_poly.entity_id
_entity_poly.type
_entity_poly.pdbx_seq_one_letter_code
_entity_poly.pdbx_strand_id
1 'polypeptide(L)'
;MRALFAAALSLPLAIMLMGLLAALVPLPWSSWLVLQMLLAIVLWMVLISLVAIPRRAWPPLVGLLVANGASALLLQATSLYGGAA
;
A
#
# COMPACT_ATOMS: atom_id res chain seq x y z
N MET A 1 16.77 2.06 13.03
CA MET A 1 15.51 2.85 13.04
C MET A 1 14.92 3.05 11.64
N ARG A 2 15.67 3.54 10.65
CA ARG A 2 15.17 3.75 9.26
C ARG A 2 14.41 2.55 8.67
N ALA A 3 15.00 1.35 8.73
CA ALA A 3 14.39 0.13 8.17
C ALA A 3 13.06 -0.24 8.86
N LEU A 4 12.94 0.03 10.17
CA LEU A 4 11.72 -0.24 10.93
C LEU A 4 10.59 0.72 10.51
N PHE A 5 10.88 2.02 10.39
CA PHE A 5 9.90 2.99 9.87
C PHE A 5 9.53 2.71 8.42
N ALA A 6 10.50 2.34 7.60
CA ALA A 6 10.24 1.93 6.22
C ALA A 6 9.27 0.74 6.19
N ALA A 7 9.56 -0.33 6.94
CA ALA A 7 8.70 -1.51 7.01
C ALA A 7 7.30 -1.18 7.56
N ALA A 8 7.22 -0.43 8.66
CA ALA A 8 5.97 -0.08 9.32
C ALA A 8 5.06 0.82 8.48
N LEU A 9 5.62 1.76 7.69
CA LEU A 9 4.83 2.64 6.82
C LEU A 9 4.52 2.00 5.46
N SER A 10 5.38 1.11 4.96
CA SER A 10 5.16 0.47 3.66
C SER A 10 4.18 -0.71 3.70
N LEU A 11 4.06 -1.41 4.82
CA LEU A 11 3.12 -2.52 4.98
C LEU A 11 1.66 -2.08 4.80
N PRO A 12 1.14 -1.10 5.56
CA PRO A 12 -0.23 -0.62 5.38
C PRO A 12 -0.43 -0.04 3.97
N LEU A 13 0.56 0.68 3.44
CA LEU A 13 0.48 1.21 2.07
C LEU A 13 0.32 0.10 1.03
N ALA A 14 1.13 -0.97 1.11
CA ALA A 14 1.04 -2.08 0.18
C ALA A 14 -0.34 -2.75 0.21
N ILE A 15 -0.90 -2.95 1.41
CA ILE A 15 -2.25 -3.52 1.59
C ILE A 15 -3.31 -2.59 1.01
N MET A 16 -3.24 -1.29 1.29
CA MET A 16 -4.21 -0.31 0.79
C MET A 16 -4.18 -0.20 -0.73
N LEU A 17 -2.99 -0.21 -1.34
CA LEU A 17 -2.84 -0.19 -2.80
C LEU A 17 -3.41 -1.46 -3.44
N MET A 18 -3.27 -2.62 -2.80
CA MET A 18 -3.91 -3.85 -3.24
C MET A 18 -5.43 -3.78 -3.14
N GLY A 19 -5.96 -3.19 -2.06
CA GLY A 19 -7.40 -2.91 -1.93
C GLY A 19 -7.92 -1.98 -3.01
N LEU A 20 -7.19 -0.89 -3.32
CA LEU A 20 -7.53 0.01 -4.43
C LEU A 20 -7.51 -0.70 -5.78
N LEU A 21 -6.51 -1.55 -6.02
CA LEU A 21 -6.43 -2.37 -7.23
C LEU A 21 -7.65 -3.30 -7.33
N ALA A 22 -8.03 -3.96 -6.25
CA ALA A 22 -9.20 -4.83 -6.20
C ALA A 22 -10.51 -4.06 -6.44
N ALA A 23 -10.61 -2.81 -6.00
CA ALA A 23 -11.76 -1.95 -6.26
C ALA A 23 -11.85 -1.49 -7.73
N LEU A 24 -10.70 -1.31 -8.40
CA LEU A 24 -10.63 -0.81 -9.78
C LEU A 24 -10.82 -1.92 -10.82
N VAL A 25 -10.42 -3.15 -10.49
CA VAL A 25 -10.45 -4.27 -11.43
C VAL A 25 -11.79 -5.01 -11.31
N PRO A 26 -12.61 -5.10 -12.38
CA PRO A 26 -13.93 -5.74 -12.35
C PRO A 26 -13.81 -7.28 -12.44
N LEU A 27 -13.00 -7.87 -11.57
CA LEU A 27 -12.80 -9.32 -11.44
C LEU A 27 -13.20 -9.77 -10.04
N PRO A 28 -13.57 -11.06 -9.86
CA PRO A 28 -13.89 -11.61 -8.55
C PRO A 28 -12.63 -11.72 -7.69
N TRP A 29 -12.23 -10.60 -7.08
CA TRP A 29 -11.01 -10.45 -6.28
C TRP A 29 -10.90 -11.49 -5.16
N SER A 30 -12.03 -11.94 -4.62
CA SER A 30 -12.12 -12.98 -3.58
C SER A 30 -11.53 -14.33 -4.04
N SER A 31 -11.59 -14.64 -5.33
CA SER A 31 -11.03 -15.88 -5.87
C SER A 31 -9.50 -15.87 -5.90
N TRP A 32 -8.86 -14.70 -5.87
CA TRP A 32 -7.41 -14.54 -6.04
C TRP A 32 -6.73 -13.97 -4.79
N LEU A 33 -7.33 -14.15 -3.61
CA LEU A 33 -6.81 -13.61 -2.33
C LEU A 33 -5.35 -14.00 -2.06
N VAL A 34 -4.98 -15.24 -2.35
CA VAL A 34 -3.60 -15.71 -2.17
C VAL A 34 -2.64 -14.93 -3.08
N LEU A 35 -3.01 -14.72 -4.34
CA LEU A 35 -2.19 -13.97 -5.29
C LEU A 35 -2.11 -12.49 -4.90
N GLN A 36 -3.20 -11.91 -4.39
CA GLN A 36 -3.18 -10.55 -3.85
C GLN A 36 -2.27 -10.42 -2.63
N MET A 37 -2.27 -11.41 -1.72
CA MET A 37 -1.39 -11.42 -0.57
C MET A 37 0.08 -11.53 -0.99
N LEU A 38 0.41 -12.41 -1.93
CA LEU A 38 1.76 -12.53 -2.48
C LEU A 38 2.20 -11.22 -3.15
N LEU A 39 1.32 -10.59 -3.93
CA LEU A 39 1.60 -9.30 -4.56
C LEU A 39 1.80 -8.19 -3.52
N ALA A 40 1.00 -8.16 -2.45
CA ALA A 40 1.17 -7.23 -1.33
C ALA A 40 2.53 -7.41 -0.66
N ILE A 41 2.97 -8.65 -0.43
CA ILE A 41 4.28 -8.95 0.16
C ILE A 41 5.41 -8.47 -0.76
N VAL A 42 5.33 -8.77 -2.06
CA VAL A 42 6.33 -8.31 -3.04
C VAL A 42 6.37 -6.79 -3.09
N LEU A 43 5.22 -6.13 -3.18
CA LEU A 43 5.12 -4.67 -3.16
C LEU A 43 5.69 -4.07 -1.87
N TRP A 44 5.40 -4.69 -0.73
CA TRP A 44 5.94 -4.28 0.56
C TRP A 44 7.48 -4.34 0.58
N MET A 45 8.06 -5.45 0.11
CA MET A 45 9.52 -5.59 -0.02
C MET A 45 10.11 -4.53 -0.94
N VAL A 46 9.49 -4.27 -2.10
CA VAL A 46 9.93 -3.23 -3.04
C VAL A 46 9.93 -1.85 -2.37
N LEU A 47 8.87 -1.48 -1.66
CA LEU A 47 8.78 -0.20 -0.97
C LEU A 47 9.87 -0.05 0.11
N ILE A 48 10.14 -1.09 0.89
CA ILE A 48 11.25 -1.10 1.86
C ILE A 48 12.59 -0.87 1.15
N SER A 49 12.84 -1.60 0.05
CA SER A 49 14.06 -1.48 -0.74
C SER A 49 14.22 -0.08 -1.32
N LEU A 50 13.14 0.54 -1.82
CA LEU A 50 13.17 1.91 -2.35
C LEU A 50 13.54 2.93 -1.27
N VAL A 51 13.05 2.79 -0.04
CA VAL A 51 13.45 3.66 1.09
C VAL A 51 14.93 3.45 1.46
N ALA A 52 15.49 2.28 1.17
CA ALA A 52 16.87 1.95 1.48
C ALA A 52 17.89 2.65 0.55
N ILE A 53 17.50 2.95 -0.71
CA ILE A 53 18.37 3.49 -1.77
C ILE A 53 18.92 4.89 -1.43
N PRO A 54 18.11 5.90 -1.05
CA PRO A 54 18.62 7.25 -0.85
C PRO A 54 19.56 7.35 0.34
N ARG A 55 20.62 8.16 0.20
CA ARG A 55 21.53 8.48 1.32
C ARG A 55 20.80 9.17 2.48
N ARG A 56 19.76 9.93 2.18
CA ARG A 56 18.96 10.66 3.17
C ARG A 56 17.60 9.98 3.34
N ALA A 57 17.33 9.56 4.58
CA ALA A 57 16.21 8.70 4.91
C ALA A 57 14.84 9.39 4.98
N TRP A 58 14.81 10.69 5.30
CA TRP A 58 13.55 11.37 5.62
C TRP A 58 12.65 11.65 4.39
N PRO A 59 13.15 12.01 3.18
CA PRO A 59 12.26 12.26 2.05
C PRO A 59 11.38 11.06 1.66
N PRO A 60 11.91 9.82 1.52
CA PRO A 60 11.07 8.67 1.19
C PRO A 60 10.13 8.29 2.34
N LEU A 61 10.50 8.52 3.61
CA LEU A 61 9.61 8.27 4.75
C LEU A 61 8.43 9.25 4.78
N VAL A 62 8.65 10.53 4.46
CA VAL A 62 7.58 11.51 4.29
C VAL A 62 6.69 11.12 3.10
N GLY A 63 7.28 10.67 1.99
CA GLY A 63 6.55 10.14 0.84
C GLY A 63 5.64 8.98 1.22
N LEU A 64 6.14 8.00 1.99
CA LEU A 64 5.31 6.90 2.49
C LEU A 64 4.17 7.40 3.38
N LEU A 65 4.43 8.35 4.28
CA LEU A 65 3.39 8.90 5.16
C LEU A 65 2.26 9.56 4.35
N VAL A 66 2.61 10.41 3.39
CA VAL A 66 1.64 11.09 2.50
C VAL A 66 0.87 10.07 1.66
N ALA A 67 1.56 9.07 1.10
CA ALA A 67 0.93 8.02 0.31
C ALA A 67 -0.05 7.17 1.13
N ASN A 68 0.27 6.89 2.40
CA ASN A 68 -0.65 6.23 3.31
C ASN A 68 -1.93 7.05 3.53
N GLY A 69 -1.79 8.34 3.84
CA GLY A 69 -2.94 9.23 4.03
C GLY A 69 -3.80 9.32 2.76
N ALA A 70 -3.18 9.48 1.59
CA ALA A 70 -3.88 9.53 0.31
C ALA A 70 -4.61 8.20 0.01
N SER A 71 -3.95 7.06 0.19
CA SER A 71 -4.56 5.75 -0.07
C SER A 71 -5.72 5.47 0.88
N ALA A 72 -5.60 5.85 2.15
CA ALA A 72 -6.68 5.73 3.12
C ALA A 72 -7.90 6.56 2.68
N LEU A 73 -7.71 7.81 2.27
CA LEU A 73 -8.81 8.66 1.78
C LEU A 73 -9.45 8.11 0.50
N LEU A 74 -8.65 7.60 -0.44
CA LEU A 74 -9.14 7.02 -1.69
C LEU A 74 -9.95 5.76 -1.45
N LEU A 75 -9.53 4.90 -0.51
CA LEU A 75 -10.28 3.68 -0.17
C LEU A 75 -11.69 3.99 0.34
N GLN A 76 -11.87 5.07 1.10
CA GLN A 76 -13.20 5.50 1.56
C GLN A 76 -14.13 5.85 0.39
N ALA A 77 -13.60 6.26 -0.77
CA ALA A 77 -14.38 6.54 -1.97
C ALA A 77 -14.71 5.29 -2.79
N THR A 78 -14.23 4.10 -2.38
CA THR A 78 -14.52 2.84 -3.08
C THR A 78 -15.72 2.11 -2.49
N SER A 79 -16.33 1.24 -3.29
CA SER A 79 -17.41 0.35 -2.85
C SER A 79 -16.97 -0.67 -1.78
N LEU A 80 -15.66 -0.91 -1.61
CA LEU A 80 -15.12 -1.82 -0.61
C LEU A 80 -15.29 -1.32 0.84
N TYR A 81 -15.29 0.00 1.05
CA TYR A 81 -15.35 0.62 2.38
C TYR A 81 -16.56 1.53 2.58
N GLY A 82 -17.57 1.43 1.71
CA GLY A 82 -18.88 2.07 1.90
C GLY A 82 -19.07 3.43 1.21
N GLY A 83 -18.14 3.85 0.33
CA GLY A 83 -18.29 5.06 -0.49
C GLY A 83 -19.25 4.91 -1.69
N ALA A 84 -19.72 3.70 -1.95
CA ALA A 84 -20.79 3.44 -2.91
C ALA A 84 -22.15 3.50 -2.21
N ALA A 85 -22.61 4.73 -1.94
CA ALA A 85 -24.00 5.07 -1.67
C ALA A 85 -24.39 6.24 -2.58
#